data_AF-A0A6L3WA59-F1
#
_entry.id   AF-A0A6L3WA59-F1
#
_cell.length_a   1.000
_cell.length_b   1.000
_cell.length_c   1.000
_cell.angle_alpha   90.00
_cell.angle_beta   90.00
_cell.angle_gamma   90.00
#
_symmetry.space_group_name_H-M   'P 1'
#
loop_
_entity.id
_entity.type
_entity.pdbx_description
1 polymer ?
#
loop_
_entity_poly.entity_id
_entity_poly.type
_entity_poly.pdbx_seq_one_letter_code
_entity_poly.pdbx_strand_id
1 'polypeptide(L)'
;MFDLDAMNHGQKIPWVWDTKRPNRVGYFPRAGGAVTWITVPPSYISHTLNAYDDGGDIVVDFVEFPAPFSADRLSTSAPPALVRWTIDRARGGVRRTQLDDRPQEFPRVPDAQVSRKHRYGYTAATADFLKAYGHGTTPDSAFSNGLVKHDLATGRSQFHRFPKHASASEAVRPAFRRPRRGRRLRPVLRPQSRTERLGPGDPFGAGLHRKADRPDPPAEPDPARVARKLDRRHLRTRRATPAPARPGRAATMKRPGPAEPRGG
;
A
#
# COMPACT_ATOMS: atom_id res chain seq x y z
N MET A 1 4.92 16.31 1.89
CA MET A 1 5.75 17.49 1.62
C MET A 1 7.19 17.06 1.64
N PHE A 2 8.02 17.59 0.75
CA PHE A 2 9.45 17.31 0.80
C PHE A 2 10.02 17.91 2.10
N ASP A 3 10.83 17.12 2.81
CA ASP A 3 11.41 17.50 4.10
C ASP A 3 12.93 17.38 4.02
N LEU A 4 13.60 18.54 4.06
CA LEU A 4 15.05 18.62 3.92
C LEU A 4 15.77 18.06 5.15
N ASP A 5 15.18 18.20 6.34
CA ASP A 5 15.75 17.67 7.58
C ASP A 5 15.67 16.14 7.59
N ALA A 6 14.53 15.58 7.16
CA ALA A 6 14.37 14.15 6.95
C ALA A 6 15.44 13.57 6.01
N MET A 7 15.73 14.27 4.90
CA MET A 7 16.78 13.89 3.97
C MET A 7 18.17 13.93 4.62
N ASN A 8 18.48 15.02 5.34
CA ASN A 8 19.77 15.20 6.03
C ASN A 8 20.00 14.16 7.13
N HIS A 9 18.93 13.64 7.74
CA HIS A 9 18.95 12.53 8.69
C HIS A 9 18.95 11.13 8.03
N GLY A 10 19.12 11.06 6.70
CA GLY A 10 19.30 9.80 5.97
C GLY A 10 18.01 9.05 5.64
N GLN A 11 16.84 9.70 5.70
CA GLN A 11 15.60 9.06 5.23
C GLN A 11 15.66 8.83 3.72
N LYS A 12 15.37 7.60 3.29
CA LYS A 12 15.38 7.21 1.87
C LYS A 12 14.28 7.89 1.06
N ILE A 13 13.15 8.22 1.69
CA ILE A 13 12.00 8.89 1.06
C ILE A 13 11.66 10.11 1.91
N PRO A 14 12.23 11.29 1.61
CA PRO A 14 12.06 12.51 2.41
C PRO A 14 10.74 13.21 2.09
N TRP A 15 9.62 12.48 2.12
CA TRP A 15 8.27 12.99 1.88
C TRP A 15 7.39 12.71 3.09
N VAL A 16 7.05 13.75 3.84
CA VAL A 16 6.33 13.65 5.11
C VAL A 16 4.90 14.12 4.95
N TRP A 17 3.94 13.45 5.60
CA TRP A 17 2.55 13.91 5.61
C TRP A 17 2.39 15.17 6.46
N ASP A 18 1.92 16.26 5.86
CA ASP A 18 1.60 17.49 6.57
C ASP A 18 0.12 17.52 6.92
N THR A 19 -0.21 17.32 8.20
CA THR A 19 -1.59 17.30 8.69
C THR A 19 -2.26 18.68 8.70
N LYS A 20 -1.48 19.76 8.64
CA LYS A 20 -2.02 21.14 8.65
C LYS A 20 -2.40 21.60 7.25
N ARG A 21 -1.95 20.91 6.20
CA ARG A 21 -2.21 21.31 4.82
C ARG A 21 -3.46 20.61 4.27
N PRO A 22 -4.49 21.37 3.84
CA PRO A 22 -5.69 20.76 3.29
C PRO A 22 -5.39 20.12 1.93
N ASN A 23 -5.99 18.95 1.69
CA ASN A 23 -5.96 18.31 0.37
C ASN A 23 -6.95 19.03 -0.55
N ARG A 24 -6.59 19.15 -1.83
CA ARG A 24 -7.41 19.82 -2.84
C ARG A 24 -7.41 19.02 -4.12
N VAL A 25 -8.52 19.06 -4.86
CA VAL A 25 -8.59 18.59 -6.25
C VAL A 25 -8.92 19.78 -7.15
N GLY A 26 -8.26 19.83 -8.30
CA GLY A 26 -8.46 20.84 -9.32
C GLY A 26 -9.06 20.23 -10.58
N TYR A 27 -10.05 20.88 -11.16
CA TYR A 27 -10.59 20.52 -12.48
C TYR A 27 -10.71 21.76 -13.37
N PHE A 28 -10.60 21.57 -14.68
CA PHE A 28 -10.67 22.64 -15.66
C PHE A 28 -11.20 22.11 -17.00
N PRO A 29 -11.78 22.97 -17.86
CA PRO A 29 -12.25 22.56 -19.18
C PRO A 29 -11.08 22.13 -20.08
N ARG A 30 -11.24 21.01 -20.79
CA ARG A 30 -10.20 20.48 -21.70
C ARG A 30 -9.85 21.42 -22.85
N ALA A 31 -10.81 22.27 -23.26
CA ALA A 31 -10.61 23.29 -24.30
C ALA A 31 -9.84 24.54 -23.80
N GLY A 32 -9.45 24.56 -22.52
CA GLY A 32 -8.81 25.71 -21.88
C GLY A 32 -9.79 26.46 -20.97
N GLY A 33 -9.23 27.15 -19.97
CA GLY A 33 -9.98 27.92 -18.98
C GLY A 33 -9.32 27.91 -17.59
N ALA A 34 -9.94 28.61 -16.65
CA ALA A 34 -9.48 28.65 -15.27
C ALA A 34 -9.67 27.31 -14.55
N VAL A 35 -8.76 27.01 -13.62
CA VAL A 35 -8.88 25.84 -12.74
C VAL A 35 -9.83 26.17 -11.59
N THR A 36 -10.82 25.30 -11.36
CA THR A 36 -11.61 25.31 -10.15
C THR A 36 -10.98 24.37 -9.13
N TRP A 37 -10.62 24.91 -7.97
CA TRP A 37 -10.06 24.15 -6.86
C TRP A 37 -11.11 23.95 -5.78
N ILE A 38 -11.23 22.72 -5.27
CA ILE A 38 -12.08 22.41 -4.12
C ILE A 38 -11.25 21.68 -3.05
N THR A 39 -11.56 21.95 -1.78
CA THR A 39 -10.97 21.23 -0.65
C THR A 39 -11.65 19.86 -0.52
N VAL A 40 -10.85 18.83 -0.27
CA VAL A 40 -11.32 17.44 -0.14
C VAL A 40 -10.82 16.82 1.16
N PRO A 41 -11.46 15.74 1.64
CA PRO A 41 -10.98 14.99 2.79
C PRO A 41 -9.51 14.55 2.61
N PRO A 42 -8.73 14.48 3.70
CA PRO A 42 -7.34 14.11 3.63
C PRO A 42 -7.17 12.67 3.14
N SER A 43 -6.37 12.51 2.09
CA SER A 43 -6.24 11.24 1.38
C SER A 43 -4.99 11.25 0.50
N TYR A 44 -4.24 10.15 0.48
CA TYR A 44 -3.16 9.95 -0.50
C TYR A 44 -3.71 9.16 -1.68
N ILE A 45 -3.71 9.79 -2.85
CA ILE A 45 -4.13 9.17 -4.10
C ILE A 45 -2.89 8.53 -4.75
N SER A 46 -2.95 7.22 -4.98
CA SER A 46 -1.91 6.49 -5.72
C SER A 46 -2.22 6.54 -7.22
N HIS A 47 -2.48 5.40 -7.86
CA HIS A 47 -2.78 5.36 -9.29
C HIS A 47 -4.28 5.55 -9.56
N THR A 48 -4.57 6.26 -10.66
CA THR A 48 -5.93 6.49 -11.15
C THR A 48 -6.35 5.34 -12.05
N LEU A 49 -7.52 4.75 -11.77
CA LEU A 49 -8.16 3.77 -12.65
C LEU A 49 -8.67 4.44 -13.93
N ASN A 50 -9.49 5.47 -13.78
CA ASN A 50 -10.04 6.26 -14.89
C ASN A 50 -10.74 7.52 -14.37
N ALA A 51 -10.99 8.47 -15.27
CA ALA A 51 -11.82 9.65 -15.00
C ALA A 51 -12.73 9.96 -16.18
N TYR A 52 -13.94 10.47 -15.97
CA TYR A 52 -14.85 10.87 -17.06
C TYR A 52 -15.89 11.88 -16.58
N ASP A 53 -16.40 12.68 -17.52
CA ASP A 53 -17.55 13.57 -17.28
C ASP A 53 -18.85 12.74 -17.27
N ASP A 54 -19.70 12.92 -16.26
CA ASP A 54 -21.02 12.29 -16.12
C ASP A 54 -22.10 13.37 -15.98
N GLY A 55 -22.55 13.89 -17.12
CA GLY A 55 -23.45 15.04 -17.15
C GLY A 55 -22.78 16.28 -16.56
N GLY A 56 -23.32 16.79 -15.45
CA GLY A 56 -22.76 17.95 -14.73
C GLY A 56 -21.61 17.63 -13.77
N ASP A 57 -21.34 16.35 -13.52
CA ASP A 57 -20.35 15.90 -12.54
C ASP A 57 -19.08 15.35 -13.20
N ILE A 58 -18.01 15.20 -12.42
CA ILE A 58 -16.80 14.49 -12.83
C ILE A 58 -16.65 13.26 -11.95
N VAL A 59 -16.52 12.09 -12.56
CA VAL A 59 -16.26 10.83 -11.85
C VAL A 59 -14.79 10.47 -12.01
N VAL A 60 -14.12 10.16 -10.89
CA VAL A 60 -12.74 9.70 -10.86
C VAL A 60 -12.66 8.45 -9.99
N ASP A 61 -12.13 7.37 -10.54
CA ASP A 61 -11.86 6.12 -9.82
C ASP A 61 -10.34 5.97 -9.66
N PHE A 62 -9.88 5.64 -8.46
CA PHE A 62 -8.45 5.51 -8.15
C PHE A 62 -8.24 4.65 -6.91
N VAL A 63 -6.98 4.27 -6.67
CA VAL A 63 -6.57 3.60 -5.44
C VAL A 63 -6.20 4.63 -4.40
N GLU A 64 -6.89 4.55 -3.27
CA GLU A 64 -6.75 5.48 -2.16
C GLU A 64 -5.99 4.83 -1.01
N PHE A 65 -4.99 5.53 -0.48
CA PHE A 65 -4.41 5.28 0.82
C PHE A 65 -5.01 6.30 1.80
N PRO A 66 -5.79 5.85 2.80
CA PRO A 66 -6.34 6.75 3.82
C PRO A 66 -5.27 7.60 4.51
N ALA A 67 -5.63 8.80 4.95
CA ALA A 67 -4.70 9.61 5.72
C ALA A 67 -4.55 9.10 7.18
N PRO A 68 -3.42 9.38 7.85
CA PRO A 68 -2.18 9.92 7.28
C PRO A 68 -1.41 8.84 6.50
N PHE A 69 -0.62 9.26 5.51
CA PHE A 69 0.20 8.37 4.70
C PHE A 69 1.69 8.53 5.01
N SER A 70 2.39 7.43 5.26
CA SER A 70 3.86 7.40 5.42
C SER A 70 4.47 6.80 4.17
N ALA A 71 5.19 7.62 3.41
CA ALA A 71 5.79 7.23 2.14
C ALA A 71 6.98 6.28 2.31
N ASP A 72 7.75 6.46 3.38
CA ASP A 72 8.90 5.60 3.75
C ASP A 72 8.47 4.17 4.09
N ARG A 73 7.29 3.99 4.70
CA ARG A 73 6.76 2.68 5.11
C ARG A 73 5.69 2.15 4.18
N LEU A 74 5.21 2.97 3.23
CA LEU A 74 4.00 2.72 2.45
C LEU A 74 2.81 2.31 3.34
N SER A 75 2.67 3.00 4.47
CA SER A 75 1.71 2.67 5.53
C SER A 75 0.68 3.78 5.74
N THR A 76 -0.49 3.40 6.23
CA THR A 76 -1.68 4.24 6.39
C THR A 76 -2.54 3.71 7.56
N SER A 77 -3.59 4.44 7.95
CA SER A 77 -4.55 4.07 8.99
C SER A 77 -5.42 2.85 8.62
N ALA A 78 -5.61 2.56 7.34
CA ALA A 78 -6.32 1.36 6.87
C ALA A 78 -5.80 0.93 5.49
N PRO A 79 -5.94 -0.34 5.08
CA PRO A 79 -5.40 -0.81 3.80
C PRO A 79 -5.91 0.00 2.59
N PRO A 80 -5.10 0.16 1.54
CA PRO A 80 -5.51 0.91 0.36
C PRO A 80 -6.66 0.22 -0.36
N ALA A 81 -7.58 1.01 -0.90
CA ALA A 81 -8.82 0.50 -1.50
C ALA A 81 -9.13 1.20 -2.82
N LEU A 82 -9.86 0.53 -3.70
CA LEU A 82 -10.40 1.17 -4.90
C LEU A 82 -11.57 2.08 -4.49
N VAL A 83 -11.48 3.35 -4.84
CA VAL A 83 -12.41 4.40 -4.42
C VAL A 83 -12.88 5.20 -5.64
N ARG A 84 -14.14 5.62 -5.61
CA ARG A 84 -14.75 6.58 -6.52
C ARG A 84 -14.94 7.90 -5.83
N TRP A 85 -14.48 8.98 -6.46
CA TRP A 85 -14.93 10.33 -6.19
C TRP A 85 -15.89 10.78 -7.28
N THR A 86 -17.07 11.27 -6.88
CA THR A 86 -17.93 12.07 -7.75
C THR A 86 -17.82 13.52 -7.32
N ILE A 87 -17.20 14.33 -8.17
CA ILE A 87 -17.05 15.76 -7.99
C ILE A 87 -18.31 16.43 -8.51
N ASP A 88 -19.08 17.03 -7.60
CA ASP A 88 -20.25 17.84 -7.92
C ASP A 88 -19.76 19.25 -8.27
N ARG A 89 -19.85 19.60 -9.56
CA ARG A 89 -19.33 20.89 -10.06
C ARG A 89 -20.20 22.06 -9.65
N ALA A 90 -21.48 21.83 -9.36
CA ALA A 90 -22.43 22.88 -8.97
C ALA A 90 -22.27 23.23 -7.49
N ARG A 91 -22.10 22.23 -6.62
CA ARG A 91 -21.91 22.41 -5.18
C ARG A 91 -20.47 22.65 -4.76
N GLY A 92 -19.50 22.31 -5.61
CA GLY A 92 -18.07 22.47 -5.32
C GLY A 92 -17.58 21.49 -4.24
N GLY A 93 -17.98 20.22 -4.35
CA GLY A 93 -17.65 19.20 -3.35
C GLY A 93 -17.45 17.81 -3.95
N VAL A 94 -17.06 16.86 -3.11
CA VAL A 94 -16.81 15.46 -3.50
C VAL A 94 -17.64 14.51 -2.67
N ARG A 95 -18.32 13.58 -3.35
CA ARG A 95 -18.87 12.37 -2.75
C ARG A 95 -17.88 11.21 -2.93
N ARG A 96 -17.42 10.64 -1.83
CA ARG A 96 -16.53 9.45 -1.81
C ARG A 96 -17.36 8.17 -1.70
N THR A 97 -17.00 7.16 -2.48
CA THR A 97 -17.57 5.81 -2.39
C THR A 97 -16.45 4.78 -2.49
N GLN A 98 -16.30 3.91 -1.51
CA GLN A 98 -15.38 2.78 -1.60
C GLN A 98 -16.01 1.68 -2.45
N LEU A 99 -15.31 1.28 -3.51
CA LEU A 99 -15.82 0.33 -4.50
C LEU A 99 -15.50 -1.13 -4.13
N ASP A 100 -14.43 -1.35 -3.37
CA ASP A 100 -14.00 -2.66 -2.92
C ASP A 100 -13.13 -2.51 -1.66
N ASP A 101 -13.15 -3.50 -0.77
CA ASP A 101 -12.47 -3.48 0.53
C ASP A 101 -11.12 -4.22 0.53
N ARG A 102 -10.78 -4.92 -0.55
CA ARG A 102 -9.51 -5.64 -0.63
C ARG A 102 -8.35 -4.70 -0.95
N PRO A 103 -7.17 -4.94 -0.33
CA PRO A 103 -5.94 -4.26 -0.70
C PRO A 103 -5.56 -4.55 -2.15
N GLN A 104 -5.49 -3.50 -2.96
CA GLN A 104 -5.24 -3.61 -4.39
C GLN A 104 -4.52 -2.38 -4.92
N GLU A 105 -3.85 -2.54 -6.05
CA GLU A 105 -3.13 -1.47 -6.75
C GLU A 105 -3.03 -1.78 -8.25
N PHE A 106 -2.28 -0.97 -9.00
CA PHE A 106 -2.09 -1.04 -10.44
C PHE A 106 -3.43 -1.08 -11.21
N PRO A 107 -4.32 -0.10 -10.98
CA PRO A 107 -5.64 -0.06 -11.58
C PRO A 107 -5.57 0.23 -13.08
N ARG A 108 -6.34 -0.53 -13.86
CA ARG A 108 -6.38 -0.41 -15.32
C ARG A 108 -7.80 -0.58 -15.86
N VAL A 109 -8.16 0.29 -16.80
CA VAL A 109 -9.30 0.09 -17.71
C VAL A 109 -8.80 -0.39 -19.07
N PRO A 110 -9.66 -0.98 -19.92
CA PRO A 110 -9.30 -1.20 -21.32
C PRO A 110 -8.93 0.13 -21.97
N ASP A 111 -7.85 0.16 -22.76
CA ASP A 111 -7.32 1.41 -23.34
C ASP A 111 -8.36 2.21 -24.14
N ALA A 112 -9.28 1.51 -24.83
CA ALA A 112 -10.39 2.14 -25.56
C ALA A 112 -11.39 2.91 -24.68
N GLN A 113 -11.35 2.72 -23.36
CA GLN A 113 -12.25 3.33 -22.38
C GLN A 113 -11.56 4.37 -21.50
N VAL A 114 -10.28 4.65 -21.71
CA VAL A 114 -9.59 5.76 -21.04
C VAL A 114 -10.35 7.05 -21.31
N SER A 115 -10.57 7.84 -20.26
CA SER A 115 -11.35 9.09 -20.31
C SER A 115 -12.84 8.94 -20.70
N ARG A 116 -13.40 7.73 -20.67
CA ARG A 116 -14.81 7.46 -21.00
C ARG A 116 -15.50 6.73 -19.87
N LYS A 117 -16.84 6.85 -19.81
CA LYS A 117 -17.67 6.06 -18.89
C LYS A 117 -17.39 4.57 -19.11
N HIS A 118 -17.05 3.88 -18.03
CA HIS A 118 -16.59 2.50 -18.09
C HIS A 118 -17.34 1.65 -17.07
N ARG A 119 -17.56 0.38 -17.45
CA ARG A 119 -18.22 -0.62 -16.59
C ARG A 119 -17.22 -1.51 -15.86
N TYR A 120 -16.08 -1.78 -16.48
CA TYR A 120 -15.11 -2.74 -15.97
C TYR A 120 -13.78 -2.07 -15.65
N GLY A 121 -13.25 -2.37 -14.47
CA GLY A 121 -11.90 -2.03 -14.04
C GLY A 121 -11.15 -3.28 -13.57
N TYR A 122 -9.82 -3.23 -13.59
CA TYR A 122 -8.95 -4.33 -13.21
C TYR A 122 -7.86 -3.81 -12.27
N THR A 123 -7.49 -4.57 -11.26
CA THR A 123 -6.40 -4.25 -10.32
C THR A 123 -5.62 -5.52 -10.00
N ALA A 124 -4.41 -5.39 -9.47
CA ALA A 124 -3.68 -6.47 -8.83
C ALA A 124 -3.92 -6.44 -7.32
N ALA A 125 -4.06 -7.61 -6.70
CA ALA A 125 -4.06 -7.68 -5.24
C ALA A 125 -2.67 -7.32 -4.69
N THR A 126 -2.62 -6.62 -3.56
CA THR A 126 -1.37 -6.13 -2.98
C THR A 126 -1.24 -6.40 -1.49
N ALA A 127 -2.13 -7.21 -0.90
CA ALA A 127 -2.13 -7.48 0.54
C ALA A 127 -0.79 -8.05 1.06
N ASP A 128 -0.15 -8.95 0.31
CA ASP A 128 1.13 -9.53 0.71
C ASP A 128 2.29 -8.57 0.46
N PHE A 129 2.20 -7.79 -0.62
CA PHE A 129 3.20 -6.78 -0.98
C PHE A 129 3.29 -5.71 0.10
N LEU A 130 2.15 -5.21 0.56
CA LEU A 130 2.06 -4.20 1.62
C LEU A 130 2.63 -4.70 2.96
N LYS A 131 2.52 -5.99 3.26
CA LYS A 131 3.10 -6.59 4.49
C LYS A 131 4.63 -6.70 4.42
N ALA A 132 5.18 -6.95 3.25
CA ALA A 132 6.62 -7.10 3.06
C ALA A 132 7.35 -5.77 2.83
N TYR A 133 6.62 -4.74 2.42
CA TYR A 133 7.19 -3.42 2.14
C TYR A 133 7.82 -2.79 3.38
N GLY A 134 8.90 -2.03 3.20
CA GLY A 134 9.58 -1.32 4.30
C GLY A 134 10.50 -2.17 5.18
N HIS A 135 10.54 -3.50 5.00
CA HIS A 135 11.39 -4.43 5.75
C HIS A 135 12.72 -4.79 5.06
N GLY A 136 13.22 -3.91 4.19
CA GLY A 136 14.44 -4.13 3.39
C GLY A 136 14.13 -4.43 1.93
N THR A 137 14.84 -5.38 1.32
CA THR A 137 14.57 -5.79 -0.07
C THR A 137 13.28 -6.62 -0.12
N THR A 138 12.25 -6.11 -0.78
CA THR A 138 10.99 -6.83 -1.01
C THR A 138 11.24 -8.04 -1.94
N PRO A 139 11.04 -9.28 -1.50
CA PRO A 139 11.26 -10.46 -2.34
C PRO A 139 10.15 -10.60 -3.40
N ASP A 140 10.44 -11.24 -4.53
CA ASP A 140 9.45 -11.47 -5.60
C ASP A 140 8.22 -12.26 -5.12
N SER A 141 8.38 -13.10 -4.10
CA SER A 141 7.29 -13.86 -3.47
C SER A 141 6.33 -12.99 -2.64
N ALA A 142 6.65 -11.72 -2.40
CA ALA A 142 5.77 -10.80 -1.70
C ALA A 142 4.64 -10.26 -2.58
N PHE A 143 4.74 -10.37 -3.91
CA PHE A 143 3.67 -9.94 -4.79
C PHE A 143 2.53 -10.95 -4.77
N SER A 144 1.32 -10.48 -4.45
CA SER A 144 0.16 -11.38 -4.44
C SER A 144 -0.12 -11.93 -5.84
N ASN A 145 -0.62 -13.15 -5.87
CA ASN A 145 -0.77 -13.93 -7.10
C ASN A 145 -2.16 -13.81 -7.72
N GLY A 146 -2.76 -12.62 -7.77
CA GLY A 146 -4.09 -12.50 -8.35
C GLY A 146 -4.51 -11.12 -8.79
N LEU A 147 -5.47 -11.12 -9.71
CA LEU A 147 -6.12 -9.94 -10.24
C LEU A 147 -7.55 -9.85 -9.75
N VAL A 148 -8.01 -8.62 -9.56
CA VAL A 148 -9.41 -8.32 -9.32
C VAL A 148 -10.01 -7.74 -10.60
N LYS A 149 -11.17 -8.23 -10.99
CA LYS A 149 -12.03 -7.60 -11.98
C LYS A 149 -13.23 -6.99 -11.28
N HIS A 150 -13.49 -5.72 -11.53
CA HIS A 150 -14.63 -4.97 -11.02
C HIS A 150 -15.70 -4.82 -12.10
N ASP A 151 -16.98 -5.07 -11.77
CA ASP A 151 -18.15 -4.70 -12.55
C ASP A 151 -18.89 -3.56 -11.83
N LEU A 152 -18.47 -2.34 -12.14
CA LEU A 152 -18.89 -1.10 -11.48
C LEU A 152 -20.37 -0.76 -11.70
N ALA A 153 -21.01 -1.37 -12.70
CA ALA A 153 -22.46 -1.22 -12.89
C ALA A 153 -23.28 -2.06 -11.90
N THR A 154 -22.70 -3.16 -11.42
CA THR A 154 -23.38 -4.08 -10.48
C THR A 154 -22.82 -4.03 -9.07
N GLY A 155 -21.71 -3.31 -8.85
CA GLY A 155 -20.98 -3.30 -7.58
C GLY A 155 -20.30 -4.63 -7.23
N ARG A 156 -20.21 -5.57 -8.18
CA ARG A 156 -19.61 -6.89 -7.95
C ARG A 156 -18.18 -6.93 -8.42
N SER A 157 -17.38 -7.78 -7.78
CA SER A 157 -16.00 -8.03 -8.18
C SER A 157 -15.70 -9.53 -8.22
N GLN A 158 -14.71 -9.91 -9.02
CA GLN A 158 -14.25 -11.28 -9.21
C GLN A 158 -12.75 -11.35 -8.97
N PHE A 159 -12.30 -12.35 -8.23
CA PHE A 159 -10.89 -12.59 -8.00
C PHE A 159 -10.38 -13.73 -8.90
N HIS A 160 -9.35 -13.45 -9.70
CA HIS A 160 -8.64 -14.46 -10.46
C HIS A 160 -7.30 -14.74 -9.80
N ARG A 161 -7.16 -15.93 -9.21
CA ARG A 161 -5.92 -16.39 -8.58
C ARG A 161 -5.08 -17.18 -9.59
N PHE A 162 -3.81 -16.81 -9.71
CA PHE A 162 -2.79 -17.52 -10.46
C PHE A 162 -2.19 -18.67 -9.62
N PRO A 163 -1.37 -19.56 -10.21
CA PRO A 163 -0.67 -20.60 -9.46
C PRO A 163 0.20 -20.05 -8.30
N LYS A 164 0.54 -20.92 -7.34
CA LYS A 164 1.25 -20.58 -6.09
C LYS A 164 2.57 -19.82 -6.29
N HIS A 165 3.25 -20.02 -7.40
CA HIS A 165 4.57 -19.46 -7.70
C HIS A 165 4.52 -18.40 -8.82
N ALA A 166 3.34 -17.86 -9.11
CA ALA A 166 3.16 -16.74 -10.01
C ALA A 166 2.93 -15.45 -9.20
N SER A 167 3.39 -14.33 -9.73
CA SER A 167 3.11 -13.01 -9.18
C SER A 167 2.26 -12.22 -10.18
N ALA A 168 1.30 -11.44 -9.69
CA ALA A 168 0.56 -10.50 -10.52
C ALA A 168 1.17 -9.11 -10.39
N SER A 169 1.37 -8.44 -11.52
CA SER A 169 1.76 -7.04 -11.61
C SER A 169 0.70 -6.26 -12.42
N GLU A 170 1.04 -5.04 -12.85
CA GLU A 170 0.17 -4.21 -13.68
C GLU A 170 -0.39 -4.97 -14.88
N ALA A 171 -1.72 -5.04 -14.95
CA ALA A 171 -2.41 -5.81 -15.98
C ALA A 171 -2.54 -4.98 -17.27
N VAL A 172 -1.99 -5.49 -18.37
CA VAL A 172 -2.26 -4.93 -19.70
C VAL A 172 -3.40 -5.69 -20.35
N ARG A 173 -4.43 -4.99 -20.80
CA ARG A 173 -5.48 -5.58 -21.63
C ARG A 173 -5.19 -5.27 -23.11
N PRO A 174 -4.64 -6.23 -23.89
CA PRO A 174 -4.45 -6.01 -25.32
C PRO A 174 -5.80 -5.85 -26.01
N ALA A 175 -5.87 -4.95 -26.99
CA ALA A 175 -7.00 -4.81 -27.87
C ALA A 175 -7.14 -6.08 -28.72
N PHE A 176 -8.11 -6.95 -28.38
CA PHE A 176 -8.45 -8.06 -29.25
C PHE A 176 -9.33 -7.54 -30.39
N ARG A 177 -8.78 -7.53 -31.62
CA ARG A 177 -9.61 -7.50 -32.83
C ARG A 177 -10.58 -8.68 -32.74
N ARG A 178 -11.89 -8.43 -32.90
CA ARG A 178 -12.89 -9.50 -32.98
C ARG A 178 -12.43 -10.51 -34.04
N PRO A 179 -12.37 -11.81 -33.74
CA PRO A 179 -12.14 -12.79 -34.78
C PRO A 179 -13.29 -12.71 -35.79
N ARG A 180 -12.97 -12.80 -37.07
CA ARG A 180 -13.98 -13.08 -38.11
C ARG A 180 -14.77 -14.31 -37.66
N ARG A 181 -16.10 -14.30 -37.87
CA ARG A 181 -17.05 -15.33 -37.41
C ARG A 181 -16.44 -16.73 -37.59
N GLY A 182 -16.38 -17.52 -36.51
CA GLY A 182 -16.00 -18.94 -36.55
C GLY A 182 -14.90 -19.41 -35.60
N ARG A 183 -14.07 -18.53 -35.03
CA ARG A 183 -13.06 -18.93 -34.02
C ARG A 183 -13.38 -18.35 -32.65
N ARG A 184 -13.74 -19.23 -31.70
CA ARG A 184 -13.76 -18.90 -30.26
C ARG A 184 -12.32 -18.84 -29.76
N LEU A 185 -11.83 -17.63 -29.48
CA LEU A 185 -10.60 -17.45 -28.68
C LEU A 185 -11.02 -17.13 -27.24
N ARG A 186 -10.49 -17.90 -26.29
CA ARG A 186 -10.59 -17.58 -24.86
C ARG A 186 -9.62 -16.43 -24.54
N PRO A 187 -10.02 -15.37 -23.84
CA PRO A 187 -9.11 -14.31 -23.45
C PRO A 187 -8.12 -14.84 -22.41
N VAL A 188 -6.82 -14.79 -22.74
CA VAL A 188 -5.72 -15.05 -21.81
C VAL A 188 -5.11 -13.68 -21.47
N LEU A 189 -5.21 -13.24 -20.22
CA LEU A 189 -4.32 -12.19 -19.71
C LEU A 189 -2.94 -12.83 -19.56
N ARG A 190 -1.94 -12.35 -20.31
CA ARG A 190 -0.54 -12.74 -20.12
C ARG A 190 0.14 -11.71 -19.21
N PRO A 191 0.78 -12.13 -18.11
CA PRO A 191 1.63 -11.24 -17.34
C PRO A 191 2.88 -10.86 -18.16
N GLN A 192 3.39 -9.65 -17.99
CA GLN A 192 4.75 -9.32 -18.41
C GLN A 192 5.72 -9.93 -17.40
N SER A 193 6.13 -11.18 -17.61
CA SER A 193 7.37 -11.68 -17.04
C SER A 193 8.51 -11.22 -17.94
N ARG A 194 9.47 -10.48 -17.37
CA ARG A 194 10.65 -9.98 -18.08
C ARG A 194 11.40 -11.15 -18.72
N THR A 195 11.41 -11.21 -20.04
CA THR A 195 12.46 -11.86 -20.83
C THR A 195 12.65 -11.00 -22.07
N GLU A 196 13.55 -10.02 -21.98
CA GLU A 196 14.03 -9.32 -23.17
C GLU A 196 15.06 -10.22 -23.87
N ARG A 197 14.74 -10.61 -25.11
CA ARG A 197 15.69 -10.58 -26.22
C ARG A 197 14.90 -10.56 -27.53
N LEU A 198 14.97 -9.44 -28.23
CA LEU A 198 14.57 -9.32 -29.64
C LEU A 198 15.78 -9.73 -30.49
N GLY A 199 15.56 -10.72 -31.37
CA GLY A 199 16.45 -11.16 -32.46
C GLY A 199 15.66 -12.15 -33.34
N PRO A 200 15.74 -12.08 -34.69
CA PRO A 200 14.67 -12.54 -35.57
C PRO A 200 14.80 -14.01 -35.97
N GLY A 201 13.67 -14.67 -36.24
CA GLY A 201 13.61 -15.86 -37.10
C GLY A 201 12.97 -17.12 -36.51
N ASP A 202 11.63 -17.13 -36.49
CA ASP A 202 10.74 -18.29 -36.75
C ASP A 202 10.84 -19.59 -35.89
N PRO A 203 9.88 -20.54 -35.98
CA PRO A 203 9.06 -20.92 -34.85
C PRO A 203 9.20 -22.42 -34.50
N PHE A 204 8.78 -22.80 -33.30
CA PHE A 204 8.86 -24.18 -32.77
C PHE A 204 10.29 -24.68 -32.49
N GLY A 205 10.71 -24.53 -31.24
CA GLY A 205 11.91 -25.17 -30.71
C GLY A 205 11.89 -25.15 -29.19
N ALA A 206 11.72 -26.32 -28.60
CA ALA A 206 11.73 -26.54 -27.16
C ALA A 206 13.11 -26.24 -26.56
N GLY A 207 13.11 -25.72 -25.33
CA GLY A 207 14.30 -25.57 -24.49
C GLY A 207 13.94 -25.81 -23.03
N LEU A 208 14.00 -27.08 -22.61
CA LEU A 208 13.95 -27.51 -21.21
C LEU A 208 15.23 -27.02 -20.51
N HIS A 209 15.09 -26.33 -19.37
CA HIS A 209 16.17 -26.22 -18.40
C HIS A 209 15.69 -26.70 -17.03
N ARG A 210 16.23 -27.85 -16.61
CA ARG A 210 16.20 -28.32 -15.21
C ARG A 210 16.92 -27.29 -14.35
N LYS A 211 16.29 -26.87 -13.24
CA LYS A 211 17.04 -26.30 -12.11
C LYS A 211 17.88 -27.43 -11.51
N ALA A 212 19.16 -27.15 -11.23
CA ALA A 212 19.97 -27.98 -10.36
C ALA A 212 19.36 -27.97 -8.95
N ASP A 213 19.27 -29.15 -8.33
CA ASP A 213 18.86 -29.33 -6.95
C ASP A 213 19.77 -28.50 -6.04
N ARG A 214 19.19 -27.50 -5.38
CA ARG A 214 19.78 -26.93 -4.16
C ARG A 214 19.15 -27.68 -2.99
N PRO A 215 19.94 -28.12 -2.00
CA PRO A 215 19.38 -28.75 -0.81
C PRO A 215 18.48 -27.75 -0.07
N ASP A 216 17.39 -28.28 0.50
CA ASP A 216 16.45 -27.51 1.30
C ASP A 216 17.16 -26.77 2.43
N PRO A 217 16.72 -25.53 2.77
CA PRO A 217 17.19 -24.86 3.96
C PRO A 217 16.85 -25.70 5.20
N PRO A 218 17.71 -25.70 6.24
CA PRO A 218 17.45 -26.45 7.46
C PRO A 218 16.13 -26.00 8.10
N ALA A 219 15.35 -26.96 8.59
CA ALA A 219 14.07 -26.73 9.24
C ALA A 219 14.18 -25.66 10.34
N GLU A 220 13.15 -24.80 10.44
CA GLU A 220 13.02 -23.82 11.52
C GLU A 220 13.18 -24.49 12.89
N PRO A 221 13.91 -23.87 13.83
CA PRO A 221 14.08 -24.44 15.15
C PRO A 221 12.74 -24.47 15.89
N ASP A 222 12.45 -25.62 16.51
CA ASP A 222 11.29 -25.83 17.36
C ASP A 222 11.10 -24.67 18.36
N PRO A 223 9.94 -23.96 18.34
CA PRO A 223 9.67 -22.83 19.22
C PRO A 223 9.79 -23.20 20.72
N ALA A 224 9.55 -24.46 21.10
CA ALA A 224 9.74 -24.93 22.48
C ALA A 224 11.23 -24.97 22.90
N ARG A 225 12.15 -25.15 21.95
CA ARG A 225 13.60 -25.16 22.18
C ARG A 225 14.17 -23.74 22.30
N VAL A 226 13.58 -22.77 21.59
CA VAL A 226 13.93 -21.34 21.67
C VAL A 226 13.48 -20.75 23.02
N ALA A 227 12.28 -21.10 23.49
CA ALA A 227 11.76 -20.66 24.79
C ALA A 227 12.64 -21.13 25.97
N ARG A 228 13.10 -22.39 25.97
CA ARG A 228 14.00 -22.92 27.02
C ARG A 228 15.39 -22.26 27.05
N LYS A 229 15.84 -21.68 25.92
CA LYS A 229 17.14 -20.99 25.81
C LYS A 229 17.07 -19.55 26.34
N LEU A 230 15.92 -18.91 26.23
CA LEU A 230 15.64 -17.57 26.79
C LEU A 230 15.47 -17.62 28.31
N ASP A 231 14.80 -18.65 28.83
CA ASP A 231 14.55 -18.81 30.26
C ASP A 231 15.85 -19.07 31.05
N ARG A 232 16.79 -19.85 30.48
CA ARG A 232 18.14 -20.03 31.05
C ARG A 232 19.01 -18.77 31.05
N ARG A 233 18.76 -17.81 30.16
CA ARG A 233 19.46 -16.51 30.18
C ARG A 233 18.87 -15.57 31.22
N HIS A 234 17.56 -15.61 31.45
CA HIS A 234 16.89 -14.83 32.50
C HIS A 234 17.22 -15.29 33.93
N LEU A 235 17.50 -16.59 34.14
CA LEU A 235 17.96 -17.07 35.44
C LEU A 235 19.42 -16.67 35.77
N ARG A 236 20.27 -16.38 34.77
CA ARG A 236 21.66 -15.97 35.01
C ARG A 236 21.80 -14.49 35.39
N THR A 237 20.85 -13.64 35.05
CA THR A 237 20.88 -12.19 35.37
C THR A 237 20.26 -11.84 36.72
N ARG A 238 19.63 -12.80 37.43
CA ARG A 238 19.00 -12.57 38.76
C ARG A 238 19.87 -12.91 39.98
N ARG A 239 21.15 -13.28 39.82
CA ARG A 239 22.09 -13.44 40.94
C ARG A 239 23.10 -12.28 40.98
N ALA A 240 22.63 -11.12 41.39
CA ALA A 240 23.48 -10.05 41.91
C ALA A 240 22.64 -9.21 42.90
N THR A 241 22.67 -9.58 44.17
CA THR A 241 22.07 -8.82 45.28
C THR A 241 23.14 -7.89 45.86
N PRO A 242 22.87 -6.59 46.14
CA PRO A 242 23.81 -5.76 46.88
C PRO A 242 23.75 -6.08 48.39
N ALA A 243 24.89 -6.00 49.07
CA ALA A 243 25.04 -6.21 50.50
C ALA A 243 24.38 -5.09 51.36
N PRO A 244 23.94 -5.37 52.60
CA PRO A 244 23.32 -4.36 53.45
C PRO A 244 24.35 -3.47 54.18
N ALA A 245 24.04 -2.17 54.29
CA ALA A 245 24.80 -1.20 55.08
C ALA A 245 24.43 -1.28 56.58
N ARG A 246 25.44 -1.12 57.45
CA ARG A 246 25.36 -1.16 58.93
C ARG A 246 24.74 0.12 59.54
N PRO A 247 24.13 0.07 60.74
CA PRO A 247 23.52 1.24 61.39
C PRO A 247 24.39 1.90 62.49
N GLY A 248 24.15 3.20 62.71
CA GLY A 248 24.59 4.02 63.85
C GLY A 248 25.07 5.41 63.39
N ARG A 249 24.61 6.57 63.89
CA ARG A 249 24.08 6.96 65.20
C ARG A 249 23.06 8.10 65.08
N ALA A 250 22.19 8.20 66.09
CA ALA A 250 21.21 9.25 66.31
C ALA A 250 21.83 10.58 66.80
N ALA A 251 21.20 11.70 66.42
CA ALA A 251 21.27 12.97 67.13
C ALA A 251 19.92 13.72 67.01
N THR A 252 19.13 13.55 68.07
CA THR A 252 18.26 14.49 68.80
C THR A 252 17.48 15.59 68.07
N MET A 253 16.15 15.53 68.24
CA MET A 253 15.16 16.56 67.95
C MET A 253 15.35 17.86 68.75
N LYS A 254 15.09 19.00 68.09
CA LYS A 254 14.48 20.18 68.70
C LYS A 254 13.46 20.81 67.73
N ARG A 255 12.20 20.85 68.16
CA ARG A 255 11.14 21.81 67.80
C ARG A 255 10.59 22.31 69.16
N PRO A 256 9.95 23.49 69.30
CA PRO A 256 8.96 24.06 68.35
C PRO A 256 8.91 25.62 68.28
N GLY A 257 8.02 26.17 67.45
CA GLY A 257 7.48 27.54 67.60
C GLY A 257 7.01 28.21 66.29
N PRO A 258 5.86 28.94 66.24
CA PRO A 258 5.04 29.06 65.03
C PRO A 258 4.98 30.47 64.37
N ALA A 259 4.45 30.44 63.12
CA ALA A 259 3.63 31.42 62.39
C ALA A 259 3.97 32.94 62.35
N GLU A 260 4.10 33.50 61.13
CA GLU A 260 3.11 34.43 60.54
C GLU A 260 3.45 34.78 59.06
N PRO A 261 2.46 35.23 58.25
CA PRO A 261 2.62 35.55 56.83
C PRO A 261 2.85 37.05 56.59
N ARG A 262 3.54 37.42 55.50
CA ARG A 262 3.45 38.78 54.94
C ARG A 262 3.39 38.73 53.42
N GLY A 263 2.35 39.35 52.87
CA GLY A 263 2.24 39.71 51.46
C GLY A 263 3.04 40.95 51.11
N GLY A 264 3.02 41.26 49.82
CA GLY A 264 3.62 42.42 49.16
C GLY A 264 3.62 42.20 47.67
#